data_AF-A0AAU8YFA3-F1
#
_entry.id   AF-A0AAU8YFA3-F1
#
_cell.length_a   1.000
_cell.length_b   1.000
_cell.length_c   1.000
_cell.angle_alpha   90.00
_cell.angle_beta   90.00
_cell.angle_gamma   90.00
#
_symmetry.space_group_name_H-M   'P 1'
#
loop_
_entity.id
_entity.type
_entity.pdbx_description
1 polymer ?
#
loop_
_entity_poly.entity_id
_entity_poly.type
_entity_poly.pdbx_seq_one_letter_code
_entity_poly.pdbx_strand_id
1 'polypeptide(L)' 'MKIIVSASSRNPACPWQVQLDQHVVSFRSEAEARAFVATLETRLQAPHPLMREPWPADAGSTARH' A
#
# COMPACT_ATOMS: atom_id res chain seq x y z
N MET A 1 0.14 -9.27 -10.04
CA MET A 1 -0.32 -8.01 -9.41
C MET A 1 -0.01 -6.88 -10.36
N LYS A 2 -0.97 -5.98 -10.65
CA LYS A 2 -0.74 -4.80 -11.48
C LYS A 2 -0.68 -3.57 -10.59
N ILE A 3 0.46 -2.87 -10.61
CA ILE A 3 0.66 -1.59 -9.92
C ILE A 3 0.69 -0.50 -10.98
N ILE A 4 -0.12 0.54 -10.84
CA ILE A 4 -0.16 1.69 -11.75
C ILE A 4 -0.03 2.95 -10.90
N VAL A 5 0.94 3.81 -11.21
CA VAL A 5 1.04 5.16 -10.64
C VAL A 5 0.48 6.14 -11.65
N SER A 6 -0.53 6.90 -11.25
CA SER A 6 -1.24 7.86 -12.08
C SER A 6 -1.37 9.17 -11.34
N ALA A 7 -1.08 10.29 -12.01
CA ALA A 7 -1.52 11.58 -11.51
C ALA A 7 -3.05 11.67 -11.60
N SER A 8 -3.69 12.08 -10.52
CA SER A 8 -5.14 12.22 -10.42
C SER A 8 -5.50 13.67 -10.23
N SER A 9 -6.18 14.25 -11.22
CA SER A 9 -6.72 15.60 -11.10
C SER A 9 -7.99 15.67 -10.23
N ARG A 10 -8.44 14.55 -9.66
CA ARG A 10 -9.69 14.46 -8.90
C ARG A 10 -9.63 15.12 -7.53
N ASN A 11 -8.44 15.19 -6.91
CA ASN A 11 -8.29 15.79 -5.59
C ASN A 11 -7.07 16.72 -5.58
N PRO A 12 -7.25 18.05 -5.43
CA PRO A 12 -6.12 19.00 -5.45
C PRO A 12 -5.15 18.79 -4.27
N ALA A 13 -5.62 18.20 -3.16
CA ALA A 13 -4.78 17.87 -2.01
C ALA A 13 -3.96 16.57 -2.22
N CYS A 14 -4.43 15.66 -3.07
CA CYS A 14 -3.76 14.39 -3.37
C CYS A 14 -3.72 14.15 -4.88
N PRO A 15 -2.82 14.85 -5.61
CA PRO A 15 -2.75 14.77 -7.06
C PRO A 15 -2.11 13.46 -7.56
N TRP A 16 -1.70 12.55 -6.68
CA TRP A 16 -1.07 11.29 -7.04
C TRP A 16 -1.90 10.11 -6.56
N GLN A 17 -2.02 9.08 -7.40
CA GLN A 17 -2.74 7.85 -7.06
C GLN A 17 -1.90 6.64 -7.47
N VAL A 18 -1.88 5.65 -6.59
CA VAL A 18 -1.31 4.33 -6.85
C VAL A 18 -2.45 3.33 -6.82
N GLN A 19 -2.72 2.71 -7.97
CA GLN A 19 -3.67 1.63 -8.09
C GLN A 19 -2.92 0.29 -8.04
N LEU A 20 -3.22 -0.50 -7.01
CA LEU A 20 -2.80 -1.88 -6.87
C LEU A 20 -4.03 -2.76 -7.08
N ASP A 21 -4.16 -3.37 -8.25
CA ASP A 21 -5.32 -4.21 -8.59
C ASP A 21 -6.66 -3.44 -8.37
N GLN A 22 -7.44 -3.81 -7.35
CA GLN A 22 -8.68 -3.15 -6.94
C GLN A 22 -8.50 -2.07 -5.85
N HIS A 23 -7.31 -1.94 -5.26
CA HIS A 23 -7.01 -0.95 -4.22
C HIS A 23 -6.43 0.33 -4.83
N VAL A 24 -7.04 1.48 -4.51
CA VAL A 24 -6.53 2.81 -4.92
C VAL A 24 -6.08 3.57 -3.68
N VAL A 25 -4.81 3.98 -3.65
CA VAL A 25 -4.23 4.80 -2.58
C VAL A 25 -3.87 6.17 -3.14
N SER A 26 -4.34 7.24 -2.50
CA SER A 26 -4.05 8.61 -2.94
C SER A 26 -2.94 9.22 -2.09
N PHE A 27 -2.02 9.92 -2.74
CA PHE A 27 -0.86 10.57 -2.13
C PHE A 27 -0.83 12.05 -2.50
N ARG A 28 -0.28 12.86 -1.61
CA ARG A 28 -0.05 14.29 -1.81
C ARG A 28 1.14 14.59 -2.74
N SER A 29 2.07 13.64 -2.88
CA SER A 29 3.34 13.83 -3.60
C SER A 29 3.75 12.62 -4.41
N GLU A 30 4.41 12.84 -5.55
CA GLU A 30 4.96 11.77 -6.40
C GLU A 30 5.98 10.92 -5.64
N ALA A 31 6.85 11.56 -4.87
CA ALA A 31 7.89 10.88 -4.11
C ALA A 31 7.32 9.87 -3.11
N GLU A 32 6.22 10.21 -2.43
CA GLU A 32 5.54 9.29 -1.51
C GLU A 32 4.87 8.14 -2.28
N ALA A 33 4.21 8.43 -3.40
CA ALA A 33 3.62 7.41 -4.26
C ALA A 33 4.66 6.42 -4.78
N ARG A 34 5.82 6.92 -5.26
CA ARG A 34 6.93 6.08 -5.75
C ARG A 34 7.60 5.29 -4.63
N ALA A 35 7.83 5.90 -3.46
CA ALA A 35 8.40 5.19 -2.31
C ALA A 35 7.48 4.05 -1.84
N PHE A 36 6.16 4.27 -1.86
CA PHE A 36 5.18 3.23 -1.57
C PHE A 36 5.26 2.08 -2.58
N VAL A 37 5.31 2.39 -3.89
CA VAL A 37 5.47 1.36 -4.94
C VAL A 37 6.77 0.60 -4.77
N ALA A 38 7.90 1.27 -4.57
CA ALA A 38 9.20 0.62 -4.37
C ALA A 38 9.18 -0.34 -3.18
N THR A 39 8.54 0.06 -2.07
CA THR A 39 8.33 -0.81 -0.90
C THR A 39 7.44 -2.00 -1.24
N LEU A 40 6.40 -1.80 -2.05
CA LEU A 40 5.48 -2.85 -2.46
C LEU A 40 6.14 -3.85 -3.41
N GLU A 41 6.89 -3.38 -4.40
CA GLU A 41 7.67 -4.20 -5.33
C GLU A 41 8.75 -4.97 -4.59
N THR A 42 9.44 -4.35 -3.63
CA THR A 42 10.43 -5.01 -2.78
C THR A 42 9.78 -6.15 -1.99
N ARG A 43 8.58 -5.94 -1.44
CA ARG A 43 7.83 -6.98 -0.73
C ARG A 43 7.31 -8.08 -1.65
N LEU A 44 6.92 -7.76 -2.87
CA LEU A 44 6.46 -8.74 -3.85
C LEU A 44 7.60 -9.61 -4.38
N GLN A 45 8.78 -9.02 -4.57
CA GLN A 45 9.98 -9.69 -5.09
C GLN A 45 10.77 -10.42 -4.00
N ALA A 46 10.46 -10.17 -2.73
CA ALA A 46 11.13 -10.80 -1.62
C ALA A 46 10.94 -12.33 -1.73
N PRO A 47 12.00 -13.15 -1.54
CA PRO A 47 11.94 -14.62 -1.67
C PRO A 47 11.14 -15.32 -0.56
N HIS A 48 10.38 -14.56 0.22
CA HIS A 48 9.56 -15.02 1.32
C HIS A 48 8.17 -15.23 0.70
N PRO A 49 7.56 -16.43 0.79
CA PRO A 49 6.19 -16.59 0.36
C PRO A 49 5.36 -15.57 1.12
N LEU A 50 4.54 -14.82 0.39
CA LEU A 50 3.50 -13.96 0.94
C LEU A 50 2.50 -14.91 1.59
N MET A 51 2.81 -15.36 2.82
CA MET A 51 2.05 -16.38 3.53
C MET A 51 0.62 -15.88 3.65
N ARG A 52 -0.29 -16.56 2.95
CA ARG A 52 -1.74 -16.48 3.13
C ARG A 52 -2.12 -17.20 4.43
N GLU A 53 -1.33 -17.02 5.48
CA GLU A 53 -1.73 -17.46 6.81
C GLU A 53 -2.75 -16.42 7.30
N PRO A 54 -3.92 -16.83 7.81
CA PRO A 54 -4.90 -15.89 8.32
C PRO A 54 -4.21 -15.03 9.37
N TRP A 55 -4.11 -13.73 9.10
CA TRP A 55 -3.74 -12.73 10.08
C TRP A 55 -4.52 -13.04 11.38
N PRO A 56 -3.86 -13.33 12.52
CA PRO A 56 -4.59 -13.50 13.75
C PRO A 56 -5.15 -12.12 14.11
N ALA A 57 -6.44 -11.93 13.85
CA ALA A 57 -7.19 -10.78 14.32
C ALA A 57 -7.31 -10.77 15.87
N ASP A 58 -6.71 -11.74 16.56
CA ASP A 58 -6.62 -11.89 17.99
C ASP A 58 -5.16 -11.90 18.48
N ALA A 59 -4.44 -10.80 18.30
CA ALA A 59 -3.32 -10.47 19.18
C ALA A 59 -3.80 -9.33 20.08
N GLY A 60 -4.30 -9.72 21.25
CA GLY A 60 -5.06 -8.91 22.17
C GLY A 60 -4.52 -7.51 22.43
N SER A 61 -5.40 -6.53 22.22
CA SER A 61 -5.47 -5.35 23.08
C SER A 61 -5.72 -5.81 24.52
N THR A 62 -4.65 -6.11 25.25
CA THR A 62 -4.65 -6.08 26.72
C THR A 62 -3.71 -4.98 27.18
N ALA A 63 -4.09 -3.74 26.84
CA ALA A 63 -3.67 -2.57 27.59
C ALA A 63 -4.55 -2.53 28.86
N ARG A 64 -4.04 -3.25 29.86
CA ARG A 64 -4.43 -3.29 31.26
C ARG A 64 -4.68 -1.88 31.82
N HIS A 65 -5.84 -1.66 32.43
CA HIS A 65 -6.10 -0.61 33.43
C HIS A 65 -6.11 -1.23 34.82
#